data_AF-A0A529FH04-F1
#
_entry.id   AF-A0A529FH04-F1
#
_cell.length_a   1.000
_cell.length_b   1.000
_cell.length_c   1.000
_cell.angle_alpha   90.00
_cell.angle_beta   90.00
_cell.angle_gamma   90.00
#
_symmetry.space_group_name_H-M   'P 1'
#
loop_
_entity.id
_entity.type
_entity.pdbx_description
1 polymer ?
#
loop_
_entity_poly.entity_id
_entity_poly.type
_entity_poly.pdbx_seq_one_letter_code
_entity_poly.pdbx_strand_id
1 'polypeptide(L)'
;MISLKHAYHSAIPDSGDTTIVQPSNWNEEHVLTQTTGAILGRVSVGDGVTEELTPAQVRTLLNVADGATANQTDAFLLSRANHTGTQLAATISDFSTAADARVSAAIGVTVQAYDADLASWAGVTRASGFDTFAATPSSANLRALLTDETGTGAAYF
;
A
#
# COMPACT_ATOMS: atom_id res chain seq x y z
N MET A 1 -8.63 2.53 -39.34
CA MET A 1 -7.60 2.12 -40.31
C MET A 1 -7.24 3.38 -41.09
N ILE A 2 -5.97 3.77 -41.13
CA ILE A 2 -5.53 4.91 -41.97
C ILE A 2 -5.60 4.44 -43.42
N SER A 3 -6.16 5.26 -44.32
CA SER A 3 -6.18 4.97 -45.76
C SER A 3 -5.60 6.15 -46.55
N LEU A 4 -4.63 5.86 -47.42
CA LEU A 4 -3.97 6.78 -48.33
C LEU A 4 -4.29 6.35 -49.76
N LYS A 5 -5.09 7.17 -50.43
CA LYS A 5 -5.41 7.00 -51.84
C LYS A 5 -5.40 8.34 -52.53
N HIS A 6 -5.24 8.30 -53.84
CA HIS A 6 -5.53 9.45 -54.66
C HIS A 6 -7.02 9.82 -54.57
N ALA A 7 -7.32 11.12 -54.65
CA ALA A 7 -8.69 11.61 -54.54
C ALA A 7 -9.60 11.18 -55.70
N TYR A 8 -9.02 10.91 -56.87
CA TYR A 8 -9.74 10.50 -58.07
C TYR A 8 -9.47 9.04 -58.39
N HIS A 9 -10.50 8.32 -58.83
CA HIS A 9 -10.39 6.93 -59.29
C HIS A 9 -10.22 6.90 -60.82
N SER A 10 -9.19 6.21 -61.31
CA SER A 10 -9.01 6.00 -62.74
C SER A 10 -10.03 4.97 -63.26
N ALA A 11 -10.80 5.35 -64.28
CA ALA A 11 -11.73 4.45 -64.97
C ALA A 11 -11.11 3.73 -66.18
N ILE A 12 -9.83 4.00 -66.47
CA ILE A 12 -9.12 3.40 -67.60
C ILE A 12 -8.71 1.96 -67.22
N PRO A 13 -8.95 0.97 -68.08
CA PRO A 13 -8.49 -0.40 -67.85
C PRO A 13 -6.97 -0.54 -68.05
N ASP A 14 -6.39 -1.57 -67.42
CA ASP A 14 -4.95 -1.82 -67.48
C ASP A 14 -4.47 -2.23 -68.89
N SER A 15 -3.23 -1.87 -69.21
CA SER A 15 -2.59 -2.07 -70.52
C SER A 15 -2.04 -3.48 -70.74
N GLY A 16 -2.09 -4.36 -69.72
CA GLY A 16 -1.61 -5.74 -69.77
C GLY A 16 -0.10 -5.94 -69.63
N ASP A 17 0.72 -4.91 -69.85
CA ASP A 17 2.16 -4.92 -69.55
C ASP A 17 2.39 -4.63 -68.06
N THR A 18 2.78 -5.64 -67.28
CA THR A 18 2.94 -5.52 -65.82
C THR A 18 4.25 -4.85 -65.38
N THR A 19 5.12 -4.47 -66.32
CA THR A 19 6.41 -3.82 -66.00
C THR A 19 6.30 -2.31 -65.83
N ILE A 20 5.14 -1.73 -66.20
CA ILE A 20 4.86 -0.30 -66.12
C ILE A 20 3.71 -0.03 -65.14
N VAL A 21 3.66 1.19 -64.60
CA VAL A 21 2.56 1.63 -63.73
C VAL A 21 1.23 1.52 -64.46
N GLN A 22 0.28 0.81 -63.86
CA GLN A 22 -1.06 0.61 -64.39
C GLN A 22 -2.08 1.59 -63.77
N PRO A 23 -3.19 1.88 -64.47
CA PRO A 23 -4.35 2.57 -63.90
C PRO A 23 -4.88 1.95 -62.59
N SER A 24 -4.86 0.62 -62.46
CA SER A 24 -5.22 -0.05 -61.20
C SER A 24 -4.31 0.32 -60.04
N ASN A 25 -2.99 0.46 -60.26
CA ASN A 25 -2.04 0.88 -59.22
C ASN A 25 -2.33 2.29 -58.66
N TRP A 26 -2.97 3.15 -59.45
CA TRP A 26 -3.43 4.46 -58.97
C TRP A 26 -4.59 4.35 -57.97
N ASN A 27 -5.47 3.35 -58.18
CA ASN A 27 -6.65 3.10 -57.37
C ASN A 27 -6.35 2.25 -56.12
N GLU A 28 -5.19 1.60 -56.10
CA GLU A 28 -4.68 0.82 -54.98
C GLU A 28 -4.42 1.68 -53.73
N GLU A 29 -4.45 1.02 -52.57
CA GLU A 29 -4.06 1.61 -51.30
C GLU A 29 -2.55 1.86 -51.29
N HIS A 30 -2.11 3.04 -50.85
CA HIS A 30 -0.70 3.35 -50.77
C HIS A 30 -0.05 2.69 -49.56
N VAL A 31 1.17 2.20 -49.74
CA VAL A 31 2.00 1.71 -48.65
C VAL A 31 2.59 2.89 -47.89
N LEU A 32 2.25 3.01 -46.60
CA LEU A 32 2.85 3.98 -45.69
C LEU A 32 4.06 3.36 -44.98
N THR A 33 5.26 3.90 -45.24
CA THR A 33 6.51 3.48 -44.60
C THR A 33 6.91 4.46 -43.49
N GLN A 34 7.49 3.97 -42.40
CA GLN A 34 7.97 4.78 -41.28
C GLN A 34 9.19 4.14 -40.62
N THR A 35 10.07 4.95 -40.04
CA THR A 35 11.22 4.45 -39.25
C THR A 35 10.73 3.72 -38.00
N THR A 36 11.43 2.68 -37.57
CA THR A 36 11.12 1.98 -36.32
C THR A 36 11.19 2.93 -35.13
N GLY A 37 10.16 2.91 -34.28
CA GLY A 37 10.09 3.76 -33.07
C GLY A 37 9.63 5.19 -33.34
N ALA A 38 9.32 5.54 -34.59
CA ALA A 38 8.66 6.78 -34.95
C ALA A 38 7.14 6.67 -34.77
N ILE A 39 6.49 7.80 -34.51
CA ILE A 39 5.03 7.91 -34.51
C ILE A 39 4.67 9.04 -35.47
N LEU A 40 3.73 8.76 -36.36
CA LEU A 40 3.19 9.76 -37.28
C LEU A 40 2.08 10.57 -36.58
N GLY A 41 2.14 11.88 -36.73
CA GLY A 41 1.17 12.80 -36.12
C GLY A 41 1.32 14.21 -36.66
N ARG A 42 0.95 15.23 -35.89
CA ARG A 42 1.15 16.63 -36.26
C ARG A 42 1.23 17.47 -35.00
N VAL A 43 2.26 18.31 -34.91
CA VAL A 43 2.37 19.35 -33.87
C VAL A 43 2.50 20.75 -34.43
N SER A 44 2.75 20.90 -35.74
CA SER A 44 2.62 22.20 -36.39
C SER A 44 1.19 22.73 -36.23
N VAL A 45 1.10 24.03 -35.98
CA VAL A 45 -0.17 24.73 -35.75
C VAL A 45 -0.99 24.73 -37.03
N GLY A 46 -2.29 24.46 -36.90
CA GLY A 46 -3.22 24.41 -38.01
C GLY A 46 -3.15 23.12 -38.81
N ASP A 47 -4.11 22.94 -39.72
CA ASP A 47 -4.22 21.72 -40.53
C ASP A 47 -3.14 21.66 -41.62
N GLY A 48 -2.62 20.46 -41.87
CA GLY A 48 -1.50 20.25 -42.79
C GLY A 48 -1.17 18.77 -42.95
N VAL A 49 -0.05 18.53 -43.64
CA VAL A 49 0.48 17.17 -43.85
C VAL A 49 0.92 16.53 -42.53
N THR A 50 0.91 15.20 -42.50
CA THR A 50 1.41 14.41 -41.37
C THR A 50 2.93 14.55 -41.24
N GLU A 51 3.40 14.61 -40.00
CA GLU A 51 4.79 14.71 -39.59
C GLU A 51 5.24 13.40 -38.94
N GLU A 52 6.53 13.07 -39.10
CA GLU A 52 7.19 12.10 -38.23
C GLU A 52 7.57 12.80 -36.93
N LEU A 53 6.88 12.45 -35.83
CA LEU A 53 7.08 13.14 -34.57
C LEU A 53 8.38 12.68 -33.90
N THR A 54 9.12 13.67 -33.43
CA THR A 54 10.25 13.42 -32.53
C THR A 54 9.73 12.78 -31.24
N PRO A 55 10.61 12.07 -30.53
CA PRO A 55 10.27 11.55 -29.24
C PRO A 55 9.74 12.66 -28.28
N ALA A 56 10.42 13.81 -28.14
CA ALA A 56 9.95 14.94 -27.31
C ALA A 56 8.56 15.47 -27.74
N GLN A 57 8.33 15.51 -29.07
CA GLN A 57 7.04 15.61 -29.77
C GLN A 57 5.90 14.88 -29.03
N VAL A 58 6.04 13.55 -29.05
CA VAL A 58 5.08 12.59 -28.53
C VAL A 58 4.87 12.75 -27.02
N ARG A 59 5.94 12.96 -26.25
CA ARG A 59 5.82 13.12 -24.78
C ARG A 59 4.98 14.33 -24.41
N THR A 60 5.20 15.43 -25.12
CA THR A 60 4.43 16.67 -24.92
C THR A 60 2.96 16.43 -25.21
N LEU A 61 2.63 15.77 -26.34
CA LEU A 61 1.24 15.45 -26.69
C LEU A 61 0.55 14.51 -25.68
N LEU A 62 1.30 13.57 -25.11
CA LEU A 62 0.79 12.61 -24.13
C LEU A 62 0.88 13.10 -22.68
N ASN A 63 1.37 14.31 -22.44
CA ASN A 63 1.67 14.85 -21.10
C ASN A 63 2.56 13.93 -20.24
N VAL A 64 3.56 13.28 -20.86
CA VAL A 64 4.53 12.42 -20.20
C VAL A 64 5.86 13.15 -20.06
N ALA A 65 6.47 13.13 -18.87
CA ALA A 65 7.77 13.73 -18.62
C ALA A 65 8.91 12.97 -19.33
N ASP A 66 10.01 13.67 -19.64
CA ASP A 66 11.21 13.00 -20.16
C ASP A 66 11.83 12.07 -19.11
N GLY A 67 12.24 10.87 -19.52
CA GLY A 67 12.75 9.84 -18.63
C GLY A 67 11.72 9.18 -17.71
N ALA A 68 10.41 9.36 -17.93
CA ALA A 68 9.38 8.64 -17.18
C ALA A 68 9.61 7.13 -17.23
N THR A 69 9.67 6.49 -16.05
CA THR A 69 9.91 5.05 -15.93
C THR A 69 8.63 4.27 -16.17
N ALA A 70 8.77 3.02 -16.64
CA ALA A 70 7.64 2.09 -16.70
C ALA A 70 7.02 1.90 -15.30
N ASN A 71 5.70 1.72 -15.27
CA ASN A 71 5.00 1.38 -14.03
C ASN A 71 5.49 0.04 -13.48
N GLN A 72 5.33 -0.17 -12.17
CA GLN A 72 5.60 -1.46 -11.52
C GLN A 72 4.32 -2.30 -11.45
N THR A 73 4.43 -3.56 -11.03
CA THR A 73 3.25 -4.41 -10.77
C THR A 73 2.43 -3.85 -9.60
N ASP A 74 1.12 -4.08 -9.60
CA ASP A 74 0.24 -3.65 -8.51
C ASP A 74 0.72 -4.16 -7.14
N ALA A 75 1.19 -5.41 -7.09
CA ALA A 75 1.75 -6.00 -5.88
C ALA A 75 2.99 -5.25 -5.36
N PHE A 76 3.84 -4.76 -6.26
CA PHE A 76 5.01 -3.97 -5.87
C PHE A 76 4.61 -2.60 -5.31
N LEU A 77 3.64 -1.92 -5.95
CA LEU A 77 3.17 -0.60 -5.55
C LEU A 77 2.41 -0.61 -4.22
N LEU A 78 1.66 -1.67 -3.94
CA LEU A 78 0.92 -1.83 -2.69
C LEU A 78 1.77 -2.36 -1.52
N SER A 79 2.97 -2.87 -1.81
CA SER A 79 3.85 -3.42 -0.78
C SER A 79 4.43 -2.31 0.10
N ARG A 80 4.06 -2.30 1.40
CA ARG A 80 4.64 -1.38 2.38
C ARG A 80 6.14 -1.54 2.55
N ALA A 81 6.70 -2.72 2.23
CA ALA A 81 8.15 -2.94 2.30
C ALA A 81 8.91 -2.09 1.28
N ASN A 82 8.26 -1.67 0.19
CA ASN A 82 8.84 -0.81 -0.85
C ASN A 82 8.60 0.68 -0.59
N HIS A 83 7.87 1.03 0.47
CA HIS A 83 7.64 2.43 0.84
C HIS A 83 8.86 2.97 1.60
N THR A 84 9.63 3.85 0.95
CA THR A 84 10.87 4.43 1.52
C THR A 84 10.64 5.69 2.38
N GLY A 85 9.39 6.18 2.47
CA GLY A 85 9.02 7.35 3.25
C GLY A 85 8.46 7.03 4.65
N THR A 86 8.42 8.04 5.53
CA THR A 86 7.77 7.93 6.84
C THR A 86 6.26 8.07 6.71
N GLN A 87 5.52 7.07 7.22
CA GLN A 87 4.07 7.15 7.37
C GLN A 87 3.75 7.45 8.85
N LEU A 88 3.27 8.66 9.13
CA LEU A 88 2.86 9.04 10.48
C LEU A 88 1.55 8.36 10.87
N ALA A 89 1.37 8.04 12.15
CA ALA A 89 0.12 7.47 12.67
C ALA A 89 -1.11 8.32 12.32
N ALA A 90 -0.98 9.64 12.30
CA ALA A 90 -2.05 10.58 11.98
C ALA A 90 -2.61 10.43 10.54
N THR A 91 -1.88 9.77 9.63
CA THR A 91 -2.36 9.51 8.26
C THR A 91 -3.12 8.19 8.14
N ILE A 92 -3.24 7.43 9.24
CA ILE A 92 -3.92 6.13 9.28
C ILE A 92 -5.17 6.31 10.15
N SER A 93 -6.34 6.41 9.49
CA SER A 93 -7.60 6.84 10.12
C SER A 93 -8.04 6.02 11.32
N ASP A 94 -7.66 4.74 11.39
CA ASP A 94 -8.05 3.80 12.45
C ASP A 94 -6.89 3.41 13.37
N PHE A 95 -5.70 4.02 13.22
CA PHE A 95 -4.51 3.63 13.98
C PHE A 95 -4.74 3.62 15.49
N SER A 96 -5.32 4.69 16.04
CA SER A 96 -5.62 4.77 17.48
C SER A 96 -6.60 3.69 17.90
N THR A 97 -7.70 3.52 17.17
CA THR A 97 -8.71 2.48 17.45
C THR A 97 -8.11 1.08 17.43
N ALA A 98 -7.25 0.77 16.46
CA ALA A 98 -6.59 -0.52 16.36
C ALA A 98 -5.60 -0.75 17.51
N ALA A 99 -4.83 0.29 17.89
CA ALA A 99 -3.91 0.23 19.01
C ALA A 99 -4.65 0.01 20.34
N ASP A 100 -5.72 0.76 20.59
CA ASP A 100 -6.55 0.65 21.78
C ASP A 100 -7.22 -0.73 21.88
N ALA A 101 -7.72 -1.26 20.75
CA ALA A 101 -8.27 -2.61 20.69
C ALA A 101 -7.23 -3.67 21.06
N ARG A 102 -5.98 -3.52 20.61
CA ARG A 102 -4.88 -4.43 20.98
C ARG A 102 -4.53 -4.33 22.46
N VAL A 103 -4.49 -3.13 23.03
CA VAL A 103 -4.24 -2.92 24.47
C VAL A 103 -5.36 -3.54 25.29
N SER A 104 -6.61 -3.28 24.94
CA SER A 104 -7.78 -3.85 25.63
C SER A 104 -7.78 -5.37 25.58
N ALA A 105 -7.40 -5.99 24.47
CA ALA A 105 -7.34 -7.45 24.35
C ALA A 105 -6.20 -8.08 25.18
N ALA A 106 -5.15 -7.32 25.50
CA ALA A 106 -4.03 -7.80 26.30
C ALA A 106 -4.29 -7.73 27.82
N ILE A 107 -5.24 -6.90 28.26
CA ILE A 107 -5.63 -6.76 29.66
C ILE A 107 -6.18 -8.09 30.20
N GLY A 108 -5.68 -8.52 31.35
CA GLY A 108 -6.05 -9.79 31.98
C GLY A 108 -5.33 -11.02 31.41
N VAL A 109 -4.47 -10.83 30.40
CA VAL A 109 -3.64 -11.91 29.82
C VAL A 109 -2.16 -11.64 30.06
N THR A 110 -1.60 -10.66 29.36
CA THR A 110 -0.17 -10.27 29.45
C THR A 110 0.03 -8.90 30.09
N VAL A 111 -1.04 -8.13 30.24
CA VAL A 111 -1.05 -6.80 30.86
C VAL A 111 -2.08 -6.81 31.99
N GLN A 112 -1.72 -6.23 33.13
CA GLN A 112 -2.69 -6.00 34.21
C GLN A 112 -3.36 -4.64 33.99
N ALA A 113 -4.68 -4.58 34.21
CA ALA A 113 -5.35 -3.29 34.28
C ALA A 113 -4.86 -2.54 35.51
N TYR A 114 -4.70 -1.22 35.39
CA TYR A 114 -4.56 -0.40 36.58
C TYR A 114 -5.84 -0.46 37.39
N ASP A 115 -5.73 -0.94 38.62
CA ASP A 115 -6.77 -0.94 39.63
C ASP A 115 -6.13 -0.51 40.94
N ALA A 116 -6.76 0.44 41.64
CA ALA A 116 -6.14 1.08 42.81
C ALA A 116 -5.95 0.08 43.96
N ASP A 117 -6.89 -0.85 44.14
CA ASP A 117 -6.82 -1.90 45.15
C ASP A 117 -5.71 -2.90 44.80
N LEU A 118 -5.59 -3.30 43.53
CA LEU A 118 -4.49 -4.13 43.04
C LEU A 118 -3.12 -3.45 43.22
N ALA A 119 -3.02 -2.15 42.93
CA ALA A 119 -1.78 -1.39 43.10
C ALA A 119 -1.37 -1.27 44.58
N SER A 120 -2.35 -1.02 45.45
CA SER A 120 -2.17 -1.04 46.90
C SER A 120 -1.68 -2.40 47.38
N TRP A 121 -2.32 -3.48 46.91
CA TRP A 121 -1.96 -4.85 47.26
C TRP A 121 -0.56 -5.24 46.79
N ALA A 122 -0.19 -4.87 45.56
CA ALA A 122 1.15 -5.11 45.02
C ALA A 122 2.25 -4.38 45.82
N GLY A 123 1.90 -3.29 46.51
CA GLY A 123 2.81 -2.56 47.40
C GLY A 123 2.99 -3.19 48.79
N VAL A 124 2.15 -4.15 49.18
CA VAL A 124 2.25 -4.83 50.48
C VAL A 124 3.30 -5.94 50.41
N THR A 125 4.37 -5.81 51.21
CA THR A 125 5.25 -6.96 51.47
C THR A 125 4.54 -7.90 52.42
N ARG A 126 4.09 -9.06 51.90
CA ARG A 126 3.38 -10.06 52.70
C ARG A 126 4.31 -10.68 53.73
N ALA A 127 3.91 -10.65 55.00
CA ALA A 127 4.61 -11.33 56.08
C ALA A 127 4.53 -12.87 55.93
N SER A 128 5.44 -13.61 56.57
CA SER A 128 5.42 -15.07 56.54
C SER A 128 4.10 -15.62 57.09
N GLY A 129 3.51 -16.61 56.42
CA GLY A 129 2.24 -17.20 56.84
C GLY A 129 0.99 -16.40 56.45
N PHE A 130 1.14 -15.20 55.89
CA PHE A 130 0.02 -14.36 55.43
C PHE A 130 -0.90 -15.09 54.44
N ASP A 131 -0.31 -15.74 53.43
CA ASP A 131 -1.06 -16.49 52.42
C ASP A 131 -1.83 -17.67 53.02
N THR A 132 -1.24 -18.33 54.02
CA THR A 132 -1.88 -19.44 54.75
C THR A 132 -3.08 -18.96 55.56
N PHE A 133 -2.97 -17.82 56.25
CA PHE A 133 -4.09 -17.22 56.96
C PHE A 133 -5.20 -16.77 56.00
N ALA A 134 -4.85 -16.08 54.92
CA ALA A 134 -5.82 -15.61 53.92
C ALA A 134 -6.56 -16.77 53.23
N ALA A 135 -5.86 -17.86 52.91
CA ALA A 135 -6.46 -19.04 52.30
C ALA A 135 -7.28 -19.90 53.28
N THR A 136 -6.91 -19.93 54.55
CA THR A 136 -7.62 -20.72 55.59
C THR A 136 -7.65 -19.94 56.90
N PRO A 137 -8.65 -19.07 57.12
CA PRO A 137 -8.71 -18.26 58.32
C PRO A 137 -8.95 -19.14 59.57
N SER A 138 -7.99 -19.13 60.49
CA SER A 138 -8.13 -19.78 61.80
C SER A 138 -7.29 -19.04 62.84
N SER A 139 -7.60 -19.21 64.12
CA SER A 139 -6.80 -18.63 65.21
C SER A 139 -5.37 -19.18 65.22
N ALA A 140 -5.17 -20.43 64.80
CA ALA A 140 -3.85 -21.03 64.63
C ALA A 140 -3.05 -20.37 63.50
N ASN A 141 -3.69 -20.06 62.37
CA ASN A 141 -3.03 -19.39 61.25
C ASN A 141 -2.82 -17.88 61.51
N LEU A 142 -3.72 -17.25 62.26
CA LEU A 142 -3.54 -15.87 62.72
C LEU A 142 -2.33 -15.77 63.66
N ARG A 143 -2.23 -16.69 64.62
CA ARG A 143 -1.09 -16.79 65.54
C ARG A 143 0.25 -16.87 64.79
N ALA A 144 0.30 -17.64 63.72
CA ALA A 144 1.53 -17.78 62.92
C ALA A 144 1.97 -16.48 62.22
N LEU A 145 1.08 -15.49 62.10
CA LEU A 145 1.37 -14.17 61.53
C LEU A 145 1.92 -13.18 62.58
N LEU A 146 1.51 -13.31 63.84
CA LEU A 146 2.01 -12.47 64.94
C LEU A 146 3.40 -12.97 65.34
N THR A 147 4.41 -12.11 65.18
CA THR A 147 5.83 -12.49 65.39
C THR A 147 6.40 -12.05 66.74
N ASP A 148 5.64 -11.25 67.48
CA ASP A 148 5.99 -10.69 68.78
C ASP A 148 5.22 -11.33 69.95
N GLU A 149 4.56 -12.48 69.74
CA GLU A 149 3.85 -13.18 70.82
C GLU A 149 4.81 -13.67 71.91
N THR A 150 4.49 -13.36 73.17
CA THR A 150 5.12 -13.99 74.35
C THR A 150 4.17 -15.04 74.96
N GLY A 151 4.53 -16.32 74.92
CA GLY A 151 3.78 -17.43 75.54
C GLY A 151 3.06 -18.37 74.54
N THR A 152 2.23 -19.30 75.05
CA THR A 152 1.51 -20.32 74.24
C THR A 152 -0.03 -20.17 74.24
N GLY A 153 -0.57 -19.06 74.78
CA GLY A 153 -2.01 -18.81 74.97
C GLY A 153 -2.70 -18.08 73.81
N ALA A 154 -4.04 -17.98 73.79
CA ALA A 154 -4.82 -17.19 72.81
C ALA A 154 -4.25 -15.76 72.70
N ALA A 155 -4.01 -15.25 71.48
CA ALA A 155 -3.39 -13.95 71.19
C ALA A 155 -3.87 -12.88 72.18
N TYR A 156 -3.01 -12.51 73.13
CA TYR A 156 -3.31 -11.53 74.16
C TYR A 156 -2.75 -10.20 73.66
N PHE A 157 -3.63 -9.30 73.27
CA PHE A 157 -3.29 -7.94 72.85
C PHE A 157 -3.04 -7.04 74.07
#